data_AF-A0A7S2MEX3-F1
#
_entry.id   AF-A0A7S2MEX3-F1
#
_cell.length_a   1.000
_cell.length_b   1.000
_cell.length_c   1.000
_cell.angle_alpha   90.00
_cell.angle_beta   90.00
_cell.angle_gamma   90.00
#
_symmetry.space_group_name_H-M   'P 1'
#
loop_
_entity.id
_entity.type
_entity.pdbx_description
1 polymer ?
#
loop_
_entity_poly.entity_id
_entity_poly.type
_entity_poly.pdbx_seq_one_letter_code
_entity_poly.pdbx_strand_id
1 'polypeptide(L)'
;DNVKGSAAALKKEEATMEKYEKEKRNRRKTRGEPKDPRDEKSQALQALELYLPIDIQDRTTRHIYDQMRYGPQVEVFTLDTREGTLGKTQTAWLTEQITNSTCTWKIIVSPSPLVHPLPLKKKQGKKQTRQKHTASTTLKKKLPTHSHSTTGTEEENAASTRIQAISRGRMQRRRPPQARTSAAAMTPKSPSKQA
;
A
#
# COMPACT_ATOMS: atom_id res chain seq x y z
N ASP A 1 69.16 -27.99 -9.06
CA ASP A 1 68.60 -27.90 -7.70
C ASP A 1 67.42 -26.91 -7.50
N ASN A 2 66.55 -26.68 -8.49
CA ASN A 2 65.42 -25.74 -8.34
C ASN A 2 64.03 -26.40 -8.15
N VAL A 3 63.98 -27.74 -8.07
CA VAL A 3 62.71 -28.50 -8.02
C VAL A 3 62.11 -28.56 -6.61
N LYS A 4 62.91 -28.34 -5.56
CA LYS A 4 62.42 -28.35 -4.16
C LYS A 4 61.63 -27.09 -3.78
N GLY A 5 61.83 -25.98 -4.50
CA GLY A 5 61.12 -24.71 -4.23
C GLY A 5 59.66 -24.71 -4.69
N SER A 6 59.37 -25.32 -5.84
CA SER A 6 58.01 -25.31 -6.43
C SER A 6 57.02 -26.14 -5.61
N ALA A 7 57.45 -27.28 -5.05
CA ALA A 7 56.60 -28.12 -4.22
C ALA A 7 56.21 -27.44 -2.89
N ALA A 8 57.08 -26.60 -2.34
CA ALA A 8 56.79 -25.84 -1.12
C ALA A 8 55.79 -24.69 -1.38
N ALA A 9 55.86 -24.07 -2.56
CA ALA A 9 54.93 -23.01 -2.96
C ALA A 9 53.49 -23.53 -3.13
N LEU A 10 53.32 -24.67 -3.81
CA LEU A 10 52.00 -25.28 -4.04
C LEU A 10 51.30 -25.67 -2.73
N LYS A 11 52.04 -26.25 -1.78
CA LYS A 11 51.48 -26.59 -0.45
C LYS A 11 51.03 -25.36 0.35
N LYS A 12 51.70 -24.23 0.14
CA LYS A 12 51.33 -22.97 0.82
C LYS A 12 50.04 -22.39 0.23
N GLU A 13 49.86 -22.46 -1.09
CA GLU A 13 48.62 -22.03 -1.75
C GLU A 13 47.42 -22.92 -1.37
N GLU A 14 47.61 -24.24 -1.35
CA GLU A 14 46.58 -25.20 -0.96
C GLU A 14 46.08 -24.95 0.49
N ALA A 15 47.01 -24.72 1.43
CA ALA A 15 46.68 -24.41 2.82
C ALA A 15 45.94 -23.07 2.98
N THR A 16 46.21 -22.08 2.10
CA THR A 16 45.47 -20.81 2.13
C THR A 16 44.04 -20.95 1.61
N MET A 17 43.83 -21.76 0.57
CA MET A 17 42.51 -22.04 0.01
C MET A 17 41.64 -22.80 1.01
N GLU A 18 42.19 -23.78 1.72
CA GLU A 18 41.45 -24.56 2.71
C GLU A 18 41.00 -23.70 3.92
N LYS A 19 41.85 -22.76 4.37
CA LYS A 19 41.48 -21.79 5.41
C LYS A 19 40.36 -20.86 4.95
N TYR A 20 40.41 -20.38 3.72
CA TYR A 20 39.36 -19.53 3.15
C TYR A 20 38.02 -20.26 3.03
N GLU A 21 38.03 -21.52 2.58
CA GLU A 21 36.82 -22.36 2.55
C GLU A 21 36.22 -22.58 3.94
N LYS A 22 37.06 -22.91 4.92
CA LYS A 22 36.62 -23.15 6.30
C LYS A 22 36.03 -21.89 6.92
N GLU A 23 36.63 -20.72 6.66
CA GLU A 23 36.09 -19.43 7.08
C GLU A 23 34.74 -19.14 6.43
N LYS A 24 34.61 -19.39 5.12
CA LYS A 24 33.33 -19.23 4.39
C LYS A 24 32.24 -20.14 4.93
N ARG A 25 32.56 -21.38 5.33
CA ARG A 25 31.62 -22.30 5.99
C ARG A 25 31.25 -21.84 7.39
N ASN A 26 32.20 -21.32 8.16
CA ASN A 26 31.92 -20.77 9.49
C ASN A 26 31.02 -19.53 9.43
N ARG A 27 31.26 -18.61 8.48
CA ARG A 27 30.40 -17.44 8.23
C ARG A 27 28.96 -17.81 7.87
N ARG A 28 28.74 -19.00 7.27
CA ARG A 28 27.40 -19.52 6.99
C ARG A 28 26.74 -20.15 8.23
N LYS A 29 27.50 -20.78 9.12
CA LYS A 29 26.98 -21.39 10.36
C LYS A 29 26.62 -20.38 11.45
N THR A 30 27.30 -19.22 11.51
CA THR A 30 27.01 -18.17 12.50
C THR A 30 25.94 -17.18 12.05
N ARG A 31 25.44 -17.29 10.83
CA ARG A 31 24.21 -16.61 10.43
C ARG A 31 23.07 -17.42 11.03
N GLY A 32 22.81 -17.18 12.32
CA GLY A 32 21.64 -17.72 13.02
C GLY A 32 20.38 -17.50 12.17
N GLU A 33 19.36 -18.34 12.38
CA GLU A 33 18.07 -18.12 11.73
C GLU A 33 17.73 -16.64 11.80
N PRO A 34 17.27 -16.02 10.68
CA PRO A 34 16.93 -14.62 10.66
C PRO A 34 15.87 -14.38 11.74
N LYS A 35 16.35 -13.97 12.92
CA LYS A 35 15.52 -13.53 14.03
C LYS A 35 14.79 -12.32 13.50
N ASP A 36 13.47 -12.44 13.44
CA ASP A 36 12.65 -11.37 12.92
C ASP A 36 12.93 -10.15 13.79
N PRO A 37 13.36 -9.00 13.25
CA PRO A 37 13.64 -7.82 14.06
C PRO A 37 12.41 -7.33 14.86
N ARG A 38 11.23 -7.93 14.66
CA ARG A 38 9.98 -7.69 15.39
C ARG A 38 9.61 -8.82 16.36
N ASP A 39 10.59 -9.61 16.82
CA ASP A 39 10.52 -10.89 17.56
C ASP A 39 9.32 -11.15 18.51
N GLU A 40 8.66 -10.15 19.10
CA GLU A 40 7.52 -10.36 20.00
C GLU A 40 6.20 -9.81 19.44
N LYS A 41 5.20 -10.70 19.30
CA LYS A 41 3.82 -10.29 18.99
C LYS A 41 3.37 -9.28 20.05
N SER A 42 2.69 -8.21 19.62
CA SER A 42 2.12 -7.26 20.59
C SER A 42 1.09 -7.99 21.45
N GLN A 43 0.96 -7.62 22.72
CA GLN A 43 0.01 -8.22 23.64
C GLN A 43 -1.42 -8.25 23.08
N ALA A 44 -1.81 -7.20 22.34
CA ALA A 44 -3.11 -7.13 21.67
C ALA A 44 -3.30 -8.19 20.57
N LEU A 45 -2.27 -8.48 19.77
CA LEU A 45 -2.34 -9.52 18.75
C LEU A 45 -2.34 -10.92 19.36
N GLN A 46 -1.58 -11.10 20.45
CA GLN A 46 -1.58 -12.35 21.19
C GLN A 46 -2.97 -12.62 21.81
N ALA A 47 -3.63 -11.59 22.35
CA ALA A 47 -5.00 -11.72 22.83
C ALA A 47 -5.97 -12.05 21.69
N LEU A 48 -5.86 -11.41 20.53
CA LEU A 48 -6.71 -11.72 19.37
C LEU A 48 -6.57 -13.20 18.94
N GLU A 49 -5.35 -13.71 18.89
CA GLU A 49 -5.07 -15.12 18.57
C GLU A 49 -5.62 -16.09 19.63
N LEU A 50 -5.61 -15.71 20.90
CA LEU A 50 -6.14 -16.54 22.00
C LEU A 50 -7.67 -16.60 22.03
N TYR A 51 -8.36 -15.50 21.69
CA TYR A 51 -9.81 -15.39 21.85
C TYR A 51 -10.60 -15.55 20.55
N LEU A 52 -9.96 -15.38 19.39
CA LEU A 52 -10.62 -15.50 18.09
C LEU A 52 -9.99 -16.64 17.29
N PRO A 53 -10.80 -17.44 16.57
CA PRO A 53 -10.28 -18.51 15.71
C PRO A 53 -9.72 -17.91 14.40
N ILE A 54 -8.66 -17.12 14.51
CA ILE A 54 -8.00 -16.42 13.41
C ILE A 54 -6.58 -16.98 13.26
N ASP A 55 -6.23 -17.37 12.05
CA ASP A 55 -4.87 -17.78 11.72
C ASP A 55 -4.04 -16.58 11.23
N ILE A 56 -2.90 -16.32 11.88
CA ILE A 56 -1.99 -15.23 11.52
C ILE A 56 -0.81 -15.83 10.76
N GLN A 57 -0.96 -15.91 9.43
CA GLN A 57 -0.03 -16.57 8.52
C GLN A 57 1.35 -15.88 8.42
N ASP A 58 1.40 -14.54 8.40
CA ASP A 58 2.65 -13.80 8.24
C ASP A 58 3.14 -13.23 9.58
N ARG A 59 4.21 -13.83 10.13
CA ARG A 59 4.86 -13.35 11.36
C ARG A 59 5.50 -11.97 11.21
N THR A 60 5.94 -11.64 10.00
CA THR A 60 6.70 -10.43 9.67
C THR A 60 5.81 -9.22 9.53
N THR A 61 4.73 -9.37 8.76
CA THR A 61 3.78 -8.27 8.49
C THR A 61 2.55 -8.30 9.37
N ARG A 62 2.24 -9.44 10.01
CA ARG A 62 1.10 -9.62 10.93
C ARG A 62 -0.23 -9.26 10.29
N HIS A 63 -0.30 -9.40 8.96
CA HIS A 63 -1.52 -9.17 8.21
C HIS A 63 -2.55 -10.25 8.48
N ILE A 64 -3.81 -9.84 8.62
CA ILE A 64 -4.95 -10.72 8.95
C ILE A 64 -5.94 -10.72 7.77
N TYR A 65 -5.42 -10.81 6.54
CA TYR A 65 -6.28 -11.04 5.39
C TYR A 65 -6.39 -12.54 5.11
N ASP A 66 -7.56 -12.97 4.67
CA ASP A 66 -7.87 -14.38 4.47
C ASP A 66 -8.88 -14.56 3.35
N GLN A 67 -8.99 -15.79 2.86
CA GLN A 67 -9.91 -16.21 1.82
C GLN A 67 -10.65 -17.47 2.25
N MET A 68 -11.96 -17.44 2.11
CA MET A 68 -12.83 -18.55 2.43
C MET A 68 -13.77 -18.83 1.27
N ARG A 69 -13.85 -20.11 0.86
CA ARG A 69 -14.69 -20.56 -0.25
C ARG A 69 -15.87 -21.38 0.26
N TYR A 70 -17.06 -21.04 -0.21
CA TYR A 70 -18.31 -21.76 0.04
C TYR A 70 -18.84 -22.37 -1.26
N GLY A 71 -18.36 -23.58 -1.55
CA GLY A 71 -18.72 -24.31 -2.77
C GLY A 71 -18.28 -23.58 -4.05
N PRO A 72 -18.94 -23.83 -5.19
CA PRO A 72 -18.63 -23.16 -6.45
C PRO A 72 -19.28 -21.78 -6.60
N GLN A 73 -20.12 -21.39 -5.64
CA GLN A 73 -20.96 -20.20 -5.79
C GLN A 73 -20.32 -18.97 -5.16
N VAL A 74 -19.72 -19.08 -3.98
CA VAL A 74 -19.31 -17.91 -3.20
C VAL A 74 -17.86 -18.05 -2.75
N GLU A 75 -17.11 -16.98 -2.94
CA GLU A 75 -15.78 -16.80 -2.37
C GLU A 75 -15.71 -15.46 -1.64
N VAL A 76 -15.24 -15.51 -0.39
CA VAL A 76 -15.17 -14.38 0.52
C VAL A 76 -13.71 -14.03 0.75
N PHE A 77 -13.35 -12.78 0.48
CA PHE A 77 -12.03 -12.22 0.70
C PHE A 77 -12.10 -11.22 1.84
N THR A 78 -11.47 -11.51 2.97
CA THR A 78 -11.40 -10.63 4.12
C THR A 78 -10.13 -9.79 4.04
N LEU A 79 -10.27 -8.47 4.05
CA LEU A 79 -9.16 -7.53 3.95
C LEU A 79 -8.78 -6.96 5.31
N ASP A 80 -7.48 -6.93 5.58
CA ASP A 80 -6.89 -6.12 6.64
C ASP A 80 -6.65 -4.69 6.14
N THR A 81 -7.43 -3.73 6.63
CA THR A 81 -7.29 -2.30 6.30
C THR A 81 -6.96 -1.45 7.53
N ARG A 82 -6.34 -2.03 8.57
CA ARG A 82 -6.05 -1.33 9.84
C ARG A 82 -5.19 -0.08 9.66
N GLU A 83 -4.34 -0.05 8.64
CA GLU A 83 -3.48 1.11 8.30
C GLU A 83 -4.13 2.09 7.30
N GLY A 84 -5.43 1.94 7.03
CA GLY A 84 -6.21 2.81 6.14
C GLY A 84 -5.95 2.61 4.64
N THR A 85 -4.95 1.82 4.25
CA THR A 85 -4.66 1.47 2.85
C THR A 85 -4.31 -0.01 2.71
N LEU A 86 -4.56 -0.57 1.52
CA LEU A 86 -4.16 -1.92 1.17
C LEU A 86 -2.66 -1.94 0.84
N GLY A 87 -1.88 -2.77 1.54
CA GLY A 87 -0.44 -2.90 1.29
C GLY A 87 -0.15 -3.48 -0.11
N LYS A 88 1.08 -3.31 -0.62
CA LYS A 88 1.49 -3.85 -1.94
C LYS A 88 1.32 -5.38 -2.01
N THR A 89 1.79 -6.08 -0.98
CA THR A 89 1.71 -7.53 -0.86
C THR A 89 0.26 -8.01 -0.87
N GLN A 90 -0.59 -7.40 -0.05
CA GLN A 90 -2.01 -7.71 0.02
C GLN A 90 -2.76 -7.36 -1.28
N THR A 91 -2.38 -6.27 -1.95
CA THR A 91 -2.94 -5.91 -3.26
C THR A 91 -2.60 -6.95 -4.32
N ALA A 92 -1.35 -7.41 -4.37
CA ALA A 92 -0.91 -8.46 -5.29
C ALA A 92 -1.63 -9.78 -5.01
N TRP A 93 -1.68 -10.18 -3.73
CA TRP A 93 -2.44 -11.35 -3.27
C TRP A 93 -3.91 -11.28 -3.68
N LEU A 94 -4.61 -10.18 -3.37
CA LEU A 94 -6.02 -10.02 -3.70
C LEU A 94 -6.28 -10.07 -5.20
N THR A 95 -5.40 -9.45 -6.00
CA THR A 95 -5.49 -9.48 -7.46
C THR A 95 -5.36 -10.91 -7.98
N GLU A 96 -4.35 -11.64 -7.51
CA GLU A 96 -4.13 -13.05 -7.87
C GLU A 96 -5.33 -13.92 -7.51
N GLN A 97 -5.84 -13.80 -6.28
CA GLN A 97 -6.96 -14.62 -5.81
C GLN A 97 -8.26 -14.32 -6.54
N ILE A 98 -8.55 -13.05 -6.82
CA ILE A 98 -9.72 -12.66 -7.61
C ILE A 98 -9.61 -13.18 -9.05
N THR A 99 -8.42 -13.13 -9.66
CA THR A 99 -8.20 -13.63 -11.02
C THR A 99 -8.34 -15.15 -11.10
N ASN A 100 -7.86 -15.88 -10.11
CA ASN A 100 -7.92 -17.35 -10.08
C ASN A 100 -9.27 -17.91 -9.63
N SER A 101 -10.14 -17.06 -9.10
CA SER A 101 -11.45 -17.45 -8.57
C SER A 101 -12.47 -17.74 -9.67
N THR A 102 -12.90 -19.00 -9.73
CA THR A 102 -13.97 -19.49 -10.61
C THR A 102 -15.37 -19.34 -10.03
N CYS A 103 -15.50 -18.81 -8.80
CA CYS A 103 -16.78 -18.68 -8.13
C CYS A 103 -17.66 -17.61 -8.79
N THR A 104 -18.98 -17.86 -8.78
CA THR A 104 -19.99 -16.94 -9.31
C THR A 104 -19.97 -15.59 -8.58
N TRP A 105 -19.89 -15.64 -7.27
CA TRP A 105 -19.88 -14.48 -6.38
C TRP A 105 -18.54 -14.33 -5.69
N LYS A 106 -18.01 -13.11 -5.75
CA LYS A 106 -16.79 -12.69 -5.09
C LYS A 106 -17.16 -11.59 -4.11
N ILE A 107 -17.08 -11.88 -2.82
CA ILE A 107 -17.47 -10.96 -1.75
C ILE A 107 -16.19 -10.43 -1.09
N ILE A 108 -16.07 -9.12 -0.97
CA ILE A 108 -14.94 -8.49 -0.31
C ILE A 108 -15.44 -7.90 1.02
N VAL A 109 -14.85 -8.35 2.12
CA VAL A 109 -15.15 -7.90 3.48
C VAL A 109 -14.02 -6.99 3.94
N SER A 110 -14.35 -5.77 4.35
CA SER A 110 -13.39 -4.78 4.86
C SER A 110 -13.96 -4.16 6.15
N PRO A 111 -13.13 -3.97 7.19
CA PRO A 111 -13.59 -3.33 8.43
C PRO A 111 -13.88 -1.84 8.26
N SER A 112 -13.29 -1.19 7.26
CA SER A 112 -13.56 0.20 6.91
C SER A 112 -14.40 0.30 5.63
N PRO A 113 -15.42 1.17 5.60
CA PRO A 113 -16.24 1.37 4.41
C PRO A 113 -15.40 1.98 3.28
N LEU A 114 -15.51 1.43 2.07
CA LEU A 114 -14.79 1.93 0.89
C LEU A 114 -15.31 3.28 0.42
N VAL A 115 -16.60 3.53 0.64
CA VAL A 115 -17.28 4.77 0.24
C VAL A 115 -17.72 5.48 1.50
N HIS A 116 -16.99 6.52 1.89
CA HIS A 116 -17.52 7.48 2.84
C HIS A 116 -18.48 8.41 2.10
N PRO A 117 -19.78 8.46 2.49
CA PRO A 117 -20.65 9.50 1.98
C PRO A 117 -20.05 10.84 2.41
N LEU A 118 -19.58 11.61 1.42
CA LEU A 118 -19.08 12.95 1.69
C LEU A 118 -20.21 13.74 2.36
N PRO A 119 -19.96 14.41 3.50
CA PRO A 119 -20.96 15.29 4.07
C PRO A 119 -21.27 16.34 3.01
N LEU A 120 -22.52 16.33 2.53
CA LEU A 120 -23.01 17.36 1.64
C LEU A 120 -22.74 18.68 2.34
N LYS A 121 -21.85 19.51 1.79
CA LYS A 121 -21.59 20.84 2.32
C LYS A 121 -22.93 21.55 2.34
N LYS A 122 -23.56 21.66 3.52
CA LYS A 122 -24.70 22.53 3.73
C LYS A 122 -24.19 23.90 3.30
N LYS A 123 -24.75 24.45 2.22
CA LYS A 123 -24.52 25.85 1.85
C LYS A 123 -24.95 26.67 3.05
N GLN A 124 -24.01 27.00 3.92
CA GLN A 124 -24.26 27.96 4.98
C GLN A 124 -24.60 29.25 4.25
N GLY A 125 -25.89 29.60 4.25
CA GLY A 125 -26.33 30.89 3.79
C GLY A 125 -25.51 31.92 4.54
N LYS A 126 -24.74 32.72 3.80
CA LYS A 126 -24.04 33.88 4.32
C LYS A 126 -25.08 34.84 4.92
N LYS A 127 -25.40 34.71 6.21
CA LYS A 127 -25.93 35.83 6.96
C LYS A 127 -24.76 36.78 7.20
N GLN A 128 -24.67 37.81 6.38
CA GLN A 128 -23.82 38.97 6.63
C GLN A 128 -24.31 39.64 7.92
N THR A 129 -23.68 39.32 9.05
CA THR A 129 -23.77 40.16 10.24
C THR A 129 -22.49 40.98 10.30
N ARG A 130 -22.61 42.27 9.93
CA ARG A 130 -21.60 43.30 10.21
C ARG A 130 -21.39 43.34 11.73
N GLN A 131 -20.28 42.80 12.23
CA GLN A 131 -19.79 43.15 13.56
C GLN A 131 -18.63 44.11 13.42
N LYS A 132 -18.86 45.32 13.96
CA LYS A 132 -17.92 46.42 14.08
C LYS A 132 -16.81 46.02 15.06
N HIS A 133 -15.60 46.46 14.76
CA HIS A 133 -14.44 46.45 15.63
C HIS A 133 -14.72 47.16 16.96
N THR A 134 -14.26 46.57 18.06
CA THR A 134 -13.51 47.30 19.10
C THR A 134 -12.50 46.34 19.75
N ALA A 135 -11.30 46.89 19.98
CA ALA A 135 -10.16 46.22 20.55
C ALA A 135 -10.31 46.00 22.06
N SER A 136 -9.63 44.98 22.59
CA SER A 136 -8.49 45.13 23.52
C SER A 136 -8.44 44.04 24.61
N THR A 137 -7.18 43.72 24.95
CA THR A 137 -6.72 43.32 26.29
C THR A 137 -6.58 41.83 26.62
N THR A 138 -5.39 41.33 26.27
CA THR A 138 -4.40 40.64 27.14
C THR A 138 -4.90 39.96 28.42
N LEU A 139 -4.81 38.62 28.50
CA LEU A 139 -4.39 37.96 29.74
C LEU A 139 -3.72 36.61 29.45
N LYS A 140 -2.45 36.55 29.84
CA LYS A 140 -1.53 35.41 29.74
C LYS A 140 -1.96 34.32 30.73
N LYS A 141 -2.13 33.09 30.26
CA LYS A 141 -2.02 31.88 31.11
C LYS A 141 -1.15 30.85 30.39
N LYS A 142 0.07 30.66 30.92
CA LYS A 142 1.08 29.71 30.46
C LYS A 142 0.55 28.28 30.67
N LEU A 143 0.43 27.53 29.58
CA LEU A 143 0.42 26.06 29.56
C LEU A 143 1.46 25.64 28.51
N PRO A 144 2.33 24.65 28.78
CA PRO A 144 3.40 24.29 27.86
C PRO A 144 2.84 23.54 26.65
N THR A 145 2.69 24.25 25.53
CA THR A 145 2.56 23.64 24.21
C THR A 145 3.96 23.38 23.66
N HIS A 146 4.32 22.12 23.44
CA HIS A 146 5.36 21.76 22.47
C HIS A 146 4.82 22.13 21.08
N SER A 147 5.02 23.38 20.70
CA SER A 147 4.87 23.84 19.32
C SER A 147 6.06 23.32 18.52
N HIS A 148 5.92 22.15 17.91
CA HIS A 148 6.71 21.86 16.73
C HIS A 148 6.30 22.84 15.64
N SER A 149 7.12 23.86 15.43
CA SER A 149 7.07 24.68 14.22
C SER A 149 7.43 23.78 13.04
N THR A 150 6.43 23.17 12.43
CA THR A 150 6.55 22.64 11.06
C THR A 150 6.46 23.81 10.10
N THR A 151 7.48 24.67 10.13
CA THR A 151 7.90 25.41 8.95
C THR A 151 8.37 24.36 7.97
N GLY A 152 7.45 23.87 7.13
CA GLY A 152 7.79 22.97 6.03
C GLY A 152 8.95 23.59 5.28
N THR A 153 10.05 22.87 5.21
CA THR A 153 11.26 23.34 4.55
C THR A 153 10.91 23.70 3.11
N GLU A 154 11.60 24.68 2.52
CA GLU A 154 11.35 25.10 1.14
C GLU A 154 11.43 23.90 0.16
N GLU A 155 12.25 22.91 0.51
CA GLU A 155 12.36 21.63 -0.18
C GLU A 155 11.09 20.77 -0.13
N GLU A 156 10.40 20.72 1.02
CA GLU A 156 9.13 19.99 1.18
C GLU A 156 8.00 20.67 0.39
N ASN A 157 7.98 22.00 0.37
CA ASN A 157 7.05 22.78 -0.46
C ASN A 157 7.32 22.59 -1.96
N ALA A 158 8.60 22.53 -2.37
CA ALA A 158 9.00 22.24 -3.74
C ALA A 158 8.61 20.82 -4.17
N ALA A 159 8.82 19.83 -3.30
CA ALA A 159 8.42 18.45 -3.54
C ALA A 159 6.90 18.30 -3.69
N SER A 160 6.13 18.93 -2.79
CA SER A 160 4.66 18.95 -2.84
C SER A 160 4.14 19.57 -4.14
N THR A 161 4.74 20.68 -4.57
CA THR A 161 4.39 21.34 -5.84
C THR A 161 4.65 20.43 -7.06
N ARG A 162 5.76 19.69 -7.05
CA ARG A 162 6.13 18.75 -8.13
C ARG A 162 5.15 17.59 -8.22
N ILE A 163 4.72 17.04 -7.09
CA ILE A 163 3.73 15.95 -7.03
C ILE A 163 2.38 16.42 -7.59
N GLN A 164 1.95 17.63 -7.25
CA GLN A 164 0.70 18.20 -7.78
C GLN A 164 0.74 18.42 -9.29
N ALA A 165 1.87 18.91 -9.83
CA ALA A 165 2.05 19.10 -11.27
C ALA A 165 1.93 17.78 -12.06
N ILE A 166 2.57 16.71 -11.56
CA ILE A 166 2.52 15.37 -12.19
C ILE A 166 1.08 14.82 -12.18
N SER A 167 0.37 14.98 -11.06
CA SER A 167 -1.02 14.51 -10.92
C SER A 167 -1.96 15.21 -11.91
N ARG A 168 -1.83 16.54 -12.06
CA ARG A 168 -2.60 17.32 -13.05
C ARG A 168 -2.33 16.87 -14.50
N GLY A 169 -1.06 16.65 -14.85
CA GLY A 169 -0.68 16.18 -16.19
C GLY A 169 -1.15 14.75 -16.49
N ARG A 170 -1.29 13.89 -15.49
CA ARG A 170 -1.89 12.56 -15.65
C ARG A 170 -3.40 12.63 -15.86
N MET A 171 -4.10 13.51 -15.14
CA MET A 171 -5.55 13.70 -15.35
C MET A 171 -5.89 14.25 -16.73
N GLN A 172 -5.10 15.19 -17.27
CA GLN A 172 -5.31 15.72 -18.62
C GLN A 172 -5.13 14.65 -19.71
N ARG A 173 -4.20 13.71 -19.52
CA ARG A 173 -3.97 12.60 -20.46
C ARG A 173 -4.98 11.47 -20.36
N ARG A 174 -5.69 11.32 -19.22
CA ARG A 174 -6.73 10.30 -19.04
C ARG A 174 -8.10 10.71 -19.55
N ARG A 175 -8.26 11.89 -20.16
CA ARG A 175 -9.51 12.22 -20.87
C ARG A 175 -9.52 11.47 -22.21
N PRO A 176 -10.38 10.44 -22.39
CA PRO A 176 -10.56 9.83 -23.70
C PRO A 176 -11.10 10.89 -24.67
N PRO A 177 -10.73 10.83 -25.96
CA PRO A 177 -11.30 11.72 -26.97
C PRO A 177 -12.82 11.53 -26.97
N GLN A 178 -13.57 12.61 -26.71
CA GLN A 178 -15.02 12.60 -26.87
C GLN A 178 -15.32 12.34 -28.34
N ALA A 179 -15.77 11.13 -28.64
CA ALA A 179 -16.22 10.74 -29.97
C ALA A 179 -17.39 11.64 -30.38
N ARG A 180 -17.15 12.47 -31.40
CA ARG A 180 -18.19 13.20 -32.11
C ARG A 180 -19.02 12.19 -32.91
N THR A 181 -20.03 11.60 -32.28
CA THR A 181 -21.05 10.80 -32.99
C THR A 181 -22.36 11.56 -32.98
N SER A 182 -22.49 12.51 -33.90
CA SER A 182 -23.77 13.16 -34.22
C SER A 182 -23.73 13.70 -35.66
N ALA A 183 -23.84 12.79 -36.65
CA ALA A 183 -24.30 13.09 -38.01
C ALA A 183 -24.20 11.85 -38.91
N ALA A 184 -25.11 10.87 -38.81
CA ALA A 184 -25.36 9.89 -39.88
C ALA A 184 -26.60 9.02 -39.56
N ALA A 185 -27.79 9.62 -39.46
CA ALA A 185 -29.04 8.85 -39.39
C ALA A 185 -30.19 9.63 -40.04
N MET A 186 -30.07 9.87 -41.34
CA MET A 186 -31.20 10.28 -42.18
C MET A 186 -31.02 9.63 -43.55
N THR A 187 -31.79 8.58 -43.81
CA THR A 187 -32.43 8.32 -45.12
C THR A 187 -33.31 7.06 -45.00
N PRO A 188 -34.65 7.20 -44.99
CA PRO A 188 -35.54 6.11 -45.34
C PRO A 188 -35.80 6.12 -46.85
N LYS A 189 -35.38 5.06 -47.55
CA LYS A 189 -35.73 4.82 -48.96
C LYS A 189 -36.66 3.61 -49.04
N SER A 190 -37.97 3.88 -49.11
CA SER A 190 -38.94 2.99 -49.75
C SER A 190 -38.62 2.95 -51.27
N PRO A 191 -38.86 1.86 -52.03
CA PRO A 191 -40.23 1.59 -52.49
C PRO A 191 -40.58 0.12 -52.86
N SER A 192 -41.89 -0.14 -53.00
CA SER A 192 -42.54 -1.02 -54.01
C SER A 192 -42.26 -2.54 -53.91
N LYS A 193 -43.08 -3.48 -54.39
CA LYS A 193 -44.39 -3.55 -55.06
C LYS A 193 -44.73 -5.06 -55.11
N GLN A 194 -46.03 -5.38 -55.14
CA GLN A 194 -46.65 -6.49 -55.91
C GLN A 194 -46.16 -7.93 -55.68
N ALA A 195 -47.04 -8.82 -55.21
CA ALA A 195 -48.01 -9.57 -56.01
C ALA A 195 -49.08 -10.17 -55.09
#